data_AF-A0A7G1I8S0-F1
#
_entry.id   AF-A0A7G1I8S0-F1
#
_cell.length_a   1.000
_cell.length_b   1.000
_cell.length_c   1.000
_cell.angle_alpha   90.00
_cell.angle_beta   90.00
_cell.angle_gamma   90.00
#
_symmetry.space_group_name_H-M   'P 1'
#
loop_
_entity.id
_entity.type
_entity.pdbx_description
1 polymer ?
#
loop_
_entity_poly.entity_id
_entity_poly.type
_entity_poly.pdbx_seq_one_letter_code
_entity_poly.pdbx_strand_id
1 'polypeptide(L)' 'MKRALEYAEDIARNCSPASMAVIKRQVYGDATGDVLEATARAEVLLREAMPRPDVVEGIVSFLQKRVPRFPSLTSE' A
#
# COMPACT_ATOMS: atom_id res chain seq x y z
N MET A 1 10.68 8.47 21.03
CA MET A 1 11.41 7.75 19.96
C MET A 1 11.03 6.26 19.88
N LYS A 2 11.13 5.45 20.95
CA LYS A 2 10.84 3.99 20.92
C LYS A 2 9.55 3.62 20.15
N ARG A 3 8.42 4.24 20.49
CA ARG A 3 7.13 3.97 19.83
C ARG A 3 7.13 4.25 18.32
N ALA A 4 7.85 5.27 17.87
CA ALA A 4 7.93 5.61 16.46
C ALA A 4 8.72 4.55 15.67
N LEU A 5 9.80 4.03 16.25
CA LEU A 5 10.58 2.95 15.67
C LEU A 5 9.78 1.64 15.61
N GLU A 6 9.10 1.27 16.69
CA GLU A 6 8.21 0.09 16.71
C GLU A 6 7.14 0.15 15.62
N TYR A 7 6.56 1.34 15.41
CA TYR A 7 5.55 1.53 14.37
C TYR A 7 6.15 1.48 12.96
N ALA A 8 7.31 2.08 12.74
CA ALA A 8 8.00 2.01 11.46
C ALA A 8 8.38 0.56 11.11
N GLU A 9 8.84 -0.22 12.08
CA GLU A 9 9.12 -1.64 11.89
C GLU A 9 7.86 -2.46 11.60
N ASP A 10 6.74 -2.15 12.25
CA ASP A 10 5.45 -2.80 11.97
C ASP A 10 5.01 -2.56 10.52
N ILE A 11 5.08 -1.31 10.05
CA ILE A 11 4.82 -0.97 8.65
C ILE A 11 5.76 -1.74 7.73
N ALA A 12 7.06 -1.74 8.01
CA ALA A 12 8.06 -2.39 7.17
C ALA A 12 7.86 -3.91 7.07
N ARG A 13 7.34 -4.56 8.13
CA ARG A 13 7.06 -6.00 8.14
C ARG A 13 5.73 -6.37 7.49
N ASN A 14 4.72 -5.51 7.60
CA ASN A 14 3.33 -5.90 7.35
C ASN A 14 2.65 -5.15 6.21
N CYS A 15 3.26 -4.11 5.64
CA CYS A 15 2.65 -3.30 4.58
C CYS A 15 3.44 -3.39 3.27
N SER A 16 2.75 -3.50 2.14
CA SER A 16 3.39 -3.47 0.82
C SER A 16 4.03 -2.09 0.57
N PRO A 17 5.33 -2.00 0.26
CA PRO A 17 5.97 -0.73 -0.09
C PRO A 17 5.32 -0.03 -1.29
N ALA A 18 4.94 -0.79 -2.33
CA ALA A 18 4.30 -0.25 -3.52
C ALA A 18 2.90 0.31 -3.22
N SER A 19 2.09 -0.43 -2.45
CA SER A 19 0.76 0.02 -2.03
C SER A 19 0.85 1.26 -1.14
N MET A 20 1.77 1.27 -0.17
CA MET A 20 1.99 2.42 0.71
C MET A 20 2.39 3.68 -0.07
N ALA A 21 3.24 3.56 -1.10
CA ALA A 21 3.62 4.69 -1.95
C ALA A 21 2.41 5.27 -2.70
N VAL A 22 1.56 4.43 -3.29
CA VAL A 22 0.33 4.85 -3.99
C VAL A 22 -0.66 5.50 -3.02
N ILE A 23 -0.96 4.84 -1.89
CA ILE A 23 -1.91 5.35 -0.90
C ILE A 23 -1.43 6.68 -0.34
N LYS A 24 -0.13 6.82 -0.02
CA LYS A 24 0.44 8.09 0.44
C LYS A 24 0.22 9.18 -0.61
N ARG A 25 0.46 8.90 -1.90
CA ARG A 25 0.24 9.87 -2.98
C ARG A 25 -1.23 10.27 -3.10
N GLN A 26 -2.17 9.32 -3.02
CA GLN A 26 -3.61 9.61 -3.02
C GLN A 26 -3.99 10.51 -1.84
N VAL A 27 -3.62 10.13 -0.60
CA VAL A 27 -3.97 10.90 0.60
C VAL A 27 -3.49 12.35 0.53
N TYR A 28 -2.26 12.59 0.07
CA TYR A 28 -1.75 13.95 -0.07
C TYR A 28 -2.33 14.70 -1.27
N GLY A 29 -2.51 14.03 -2.41
CA GLY A 29 -3.02 14.64 -3.64
C GLY A 29 -4.51 14.99 -3.58
N ASP A 30 -5.28 14.19 -2.84
CA ASP A 30 -6.74 14.29 -2.77
C ASP A 30 -7.22 14.96 -1.47
N ALA A 31 -6.32 15.34 -0.55
CA ALA A 31 -6.65 15.87 0.78
C ALA A 31 -7.61 17.07 0.79
N THR A 32 -7.57 17.90 -0.27
CA THR A 32 -8.40 19.09 -0.42
C THR A 32 -9.25 19.07 -1.69
N GLY A 33 -9.31 17.91 -2.35
CA GLY A 33 -10.04 17.73 -3.61
C GLY A 33 -11.51 17.37 -3.41
N ASP A 34 -12.24 17.30 -4.52
CA ASP A 34 -13.61 16.79 -4.51
C ASP A 34 -13.64 15.26 -4.25
N VAL A 35 -14.62 14.82 -3.44
CA VAL A 35 -14.74 13.42 -3.02
C VAL A 35 -15.09 12.48 -4.17
N LEU A 36 -15.91 12.92 -5.13
CA LEU A 36 -16.30 12.09 -6.28
C LEU A 36 -15.10 11.90 -7.21
N GLU A 37 -14.34 12.96 -7.46
CA GLU A 37 -13.13 12.88 -8.26
C GLU A 37 -12.04 12.03 -7.59
N ALA A 38 -11.82 12.20 -6.28
CA ALA A 38 -10.87 11.39 -5.52
C ALA A 38 -11.24 9.90 -5.56
N THR A 39 -12.53 9.58 -5.40
CA THR A 39 -13.03 8.21 -5.47
C THR A 39 -12.83 7.62 -6.87
N ALA A 40 -13.16 8.38 -7.92
CA ALA A 40 -12.96 7.93 -9.30
C ALA A 40 -11.47 7.63 -9.61
N ARG A 41 -10.54 8.46 -9.13
CA ARG A 41 -9.09 8.19 -9.24
C ARG A 41 -8.67 6.95 -8.44
N ALA A 42 -9.18 6.79 -7.23
CA ALA A 42 -8.87 5.65 -6.37
C ALA A 42 -9.29 4.31 -7.02
N GLU A 43 -10.44 4.26 -7.70
CA GLU A 43 -10.89 3.07 -8.43
C GLU A 43 -9.95 2.69 -9.57
N VAL A 44 -9.43 3.67 -10.32
CA VAL A 44 -8.45 3.41 -11.39
C VAL A 44 -7.19 2.79 -10.79
N LEU A 45 -6.66 3.40 -9.72
CA LEU A 45 -5.46 2.92 -9.04
C LEU A 45 -5.65 1.51 -8.44
N LEU A 46 -6.85 1.19 -7.94
CA LEU A 46 -7.19 -0.16 -7.48
C LEU A 46 -7.11 -1.18 -8.64
N ARG A 47 -7.71 -0.87 -9.79
CA ARG A 47 -7.68 -1.76 -10.96
C ARG A 47 -6.26 -1.97 -11.47
N GLU A 48 -5.44 -0.92 -11.49
CA GLU A 48 -4.01 -0.99 -11.86
C GLU A 48 -3.17 -1.78 -10.84
N ALA A 49 -3.58 -1.83 -9.58
CA ALA A 49 -2.89 -2.59 -8.55
C ALA A 49 -3.14 -4.09 -8.66
N MET A 50 -4.30 -4.52 -9.17
CA MET A 50 -4.69 -5.93 -9.18
C MET A 50 -3.67 -6.92 -9.76
N PRO A 51 -2.99 -6.65 -10.89
CA PRO A 51 -2.00 -7.58 -11.44
C PRO A 51 -0.64 -7.54 -10.71
N ARG A 52 -0.45 -6.67 -9.73
CA ARG A 52 0.87 -6.46 -9.10
C ARG A 52 1.24 -7.62 -8.18
N PRO A 53 2.55 -7.95 -8.08
CA PRO A 53 3.02 -9.08 -7.27
C PRO A 53 2.74 -8.91 -5.77
N ASP A 54 2.66 -7.69 -5.26
CA ASP A 54 2.35 -7.43 -3.85
C ASP A 54 0.89 -7.77 -3.49
N VAL A 55 -0.06 -7.61 -4.42
CA VAL A 55 -1.46 -8.04 -4.21
C VAL A 55 -1.55 -9.55 -4.09
N VAL A 56 -0.90 -10.28 -5.00
CA VAL A 56 -0.84 -11.74 -4.97
C VAL A 56 -0.23 -12.22 -3.66
N GLU A 57 0.91 -11.66 -3.27
CA GLU A 57 1.58 -12.00 -2.01
C GLU A 57 0.71 -11.72 -0.79
N GLY A 58 0.03 -10.56 -0.76
CA GLY A 58 -0.86 -10.20 0.35
C GLY A 58 -2.00 -11.20 0.53
N ILE A 59 -2.61 -11.66 -0.56
CA ILE A 59 -3.65 -12.71 -0.53
C ILE A 59 -3.06 -14.03 -0.05
N VAL A 60 -1.92 -14.46 -0.61
CA VAL A 60 -1.29 -15.73 -0.27
C VAL A 60 -0.85 -15.76 1.19
N SER A 61 -0.18 -14.71 1.69
CA SER A 61 0.31 -14.65 3.07
C SER A 61 -0.84 -14.63 4.07
N PHE A 62 -1.94 -13.95 3.73
CA PHE A 62 -3.16 -13.94 4.53
C PHE A 62 -3.78 -15.33 4.64
N LEU A 63 -3.98 -16.02 3.52
CA LEU A 63 -4.51 -17.40 3.49
C LEU A 63 -3.61 -18.38 4.25
N GLN A 64 -2.28 -18.20 4.14
CA GLN A 64 -1.28 -19.03 4.80
C GLN A 64 -1.00 -18.64 6.26
N LYS A 65 -1.61 -17.56 6.77
CA LYS A 65 -1.38 -17.02 8.12
C LYS A 65 0.09 -16.79 8.46
N ARG A 66 0.86 -16.27 7.49
CA ARG A 66 2.28 -15.95 7.64
C ARG A 66 2.54 -14.46 7.41
N VAL A 67 3.70 -13.99 7.86
CA VAL A 67 4.18 -12.64 7.54
C VAL A 67 4.37 -12.52 6.02
N PRO A 68 3.90 -11.44 5.38
CA PRO A 68 4.08 -11.21 3.96
C PRO A 68 5.56 -10.96 3.62
N ARG A 69 5.96 -11.34 2.42
CA ARG A 69 7.28 -11.10 1.83
C ARG A 69 7.12 -10.17 0.65
N PHE A 70 6.73 -8.92 0.92
CA PHE A 70 6.48 -7.96 -0.14
C PHE A 70 7.76 -7.62 -0.92
N PRO A 71 7.66 -7.45 -2.25
CA PRO A 71 8.75 -6.90 -3.05
C PRO A 71 9.20 -5.53 -2.53
N SER A 72 10.49 -5.25 -2.66
CA SER A 72 11.01 -3.90 -2.40
C SER A 72 10.44 -2.90 -3.41
N LEU A 73 10.31 -1.64 -3.00
CA LEU A 73 9.95 -0.56 -3.91
C LEU A 73 11.12 -0.35 -4.89
N THR A 74 10.93 -0.65 -6.17
CA THR A 74 11.90 -0.31 -7.20
C THR A 74 11.85 1.19 -7.45
N SER A 75 13.01 1.83 -7.50
CA SER A 75 13.11 3.19 -8.05
C SER A 75 12.99 3.04 -9.57
N GLU A 76 11.97 3.63 -10.17
CA GLU A 76 12.03 3.98 -11.60
C GLU A 76 12.93 5.21 -11.78
#